data_AF-A0A9P1EG56-F1
#
_entry.id   AF-A0A9P1EG56-F1
#
_cell.length_a   1.000
_cell.length_b   1.000
_cell.length_c   1.000
_cell.angle_alpha   90.00
_cell.angle_beta   90.00
_cell.angle_gamma   90.00
#
_symmetry.space_group_name_H-M   'P 1'
#
loop_
_entity.id
_entity.type
_entity.pdbx_description
1 polymer ?
#
loop_
_entity_poly.entity_id
_entity_poly.type
_entity_poly.pdbx_seq_one_letter_code
_entity_poly.pdbx_strand_id
1 'polypeptide(L)'
;MLLSYAVHRPHNVWESCSEVMIEDYMYHLSTCSNHANREHNIENSKNKRRSDVEKILPRNGKSLANFEGMPKPDTTYVSYDENALMNEEMEYDREDLARQLSHLIDQLRDDQK
;
A
#
# COMPACT_ATOMS: atom_id res chain seq x y z
N MET A 1 -17.22 -4.31 -12.19
CA MET A 1 -17.22 -4.15 -13.66
C MET A 1 -16.26 -5.12 -14.38
N LEU A 2 -14.99 -5.22 -14.00
CA LEU A 2 -14.07 -6.21 -14.60
C LEU A 2 -14.41 -7.67 -14.24
N LEU A 3 -15.02 -7.89 -13.08
CA LEU A 3 -15.46 -9.23 -12.61
C LEU A 3 -16.62 -9.80 -13.46
N SER A 4 -17.49 -8.92 -14.00
CA SER A 4 -18.75 -9.29 -14.65
C SER A 4 -18.71 -9.35 -16.19
N TYR A 5 -17.55 -9.15 -16.82
CA TYR A 5 -17.33 -9.31 -18.28
C TYR A 5 -18.13 -8.36 -19.21
N ALA A 6 -18.85 -7.38 -18.68
CA ALA A 6 -19.74 -6.50 -19.46
C ALA A 6 -19.04 -5.30 -20.13
N VAL A 7 -17.71 -5.33 -20.29
CA VAL A 7 -16.94 -4.13 -20.67
C VAL A 7 -16.32 -4.32 -22.05
N HIS A 8 -16.82 -3.57 -23.03
CA HIS A 8 -16.33 -3.61 -24.43
C HIS A 8 -14.96 -2.92 -24.61
N ARG A 9 -14.51 -2.11 -23.63
CA ARG A 9 -13.20 -1.44 -23.60
C ARG A 9 -12.59 -1.46 -22.18
N PRO A 10 -11.92 -2.54 -21.78
CA PRO A 10 -11.37 -2.70 -20.44
C PRO A 10 -10.34 -1.62 -20.07
N HIS A 11 -9.59 -1.10 -21.04
CA HIS A 11 -8.60 -0.04 -20.85
C HIS A 11 -9.20 1.27 -20.32
N ASN A 12 -10.29 1.76 -20.93
CA ASN A 12 -10.91 3.02 -20.53
C ASN A 12 -11.52 2.93 -19.13
N VAL A 13 -12.13 1.78 -18.82
CA VAL A 13 -12.66 1.53 -17.46
C VAL A 13 -11.52 1.41 -16.47
N TRP A 14 -10.39 0.82 -16.84
CA TRP A 14 -9.20 0.79 -15.99
C TRP A 14 -8.72 2.19 -15.66
N GLU A 15 -8.52 3.08 -16.63
CA GLU A 15 -8.04 4.45 -16.35
C GLU A 15 -8.98 5.19 -15.39
N SER A 16 -10.29 5.25 -15.69
CA SER A 16 -11.26 5.94 -14.83
C SER A 16 -11.39 5.31 -13.44
N CYS A 17 -11.33 3.98 -13.34
CA CYS A 17 -11.46 3.30 -12.06
C CYS A 17 -10.15 3.32 -11.27
N SER A 18 -8.99 3.38 -11.94
CA SER A 18 -7.67 3.48 -11.31
C SER A 18 -7.48 4.80 -10.59
N GLU A 19 -7.97 5.90 -11.13
CA GLU A 19 -7.91 7.22 -10.47
C GLU A 19 -8.65 7.19 -9.12
N VAL A 20 -9.90 6.72 -9.12
CA VAL A 20 -10.70 6.59 -7.89
C VAL A 20 -10.06 5.61 -6.91
N MET A 21 -9.48 4.51 -7.40
CA MET A 21 -8.79 3.54 -6.56
C MET A 21 -7.50 4.09 -5.93
N ILE A 22 -6.78 4.98 -6.62
CA ILE A 22 -5.60 5.67 -6.07
C ILE A 22 -6.05 6.70 -5.05
N GLU A 23 -7.09 7.47 -5.33
CA GLU A 23 -7.65 8.44 -4.39
C GLU A 23 -8.06 7.77 -3.07
N ASP A 24 -8.76 6.64 -3.14
CA ASP A 24 -9.15 5.84 -1.97
C ASP A 24 -7.93 5.26 -1.23
N TYR A 25 -6.92 4.78 -1.96
CA TYR A 25 -5.66 4.33 -1.37
C TYR A 25 -4.94 5.46 -0.64
N MET A 26 -4.85 6.65 -1.23
CA MET A 26 -4.22 7.82 -0.61
C MET A 26 -5.00 8.28 0.62
N TYR A 27 -6.34 8.24 0.57
CA TYR A 27 -7.20 8.52 1.72
C TYR A 27 -6.95 7.53 2.86
N HIS A 28 -6.91 6.23 2.58
CA HIS A 28 -6.57 5.21 3.58
C HIS A 28 -5.17 5.38 4.14
N LEU A 29 -4.19 5.68 3.29
CA LEU A 29 -2.79 5.87 3.70
C LEU A 29 -2.65 7.06 4.65
N SER A 30 -3.23 8.21 4.30
CA SER A 30 -3.22 9.41 5.16
C SER A 30 -3.92 9.24 6.50
N THR A 31 -4.93 8.35 6.56
CA THR A 31 -5.71 8.13 7.78
C THR A 31 -5.08 7.08 8.69
N CYS A 32 -4.47 6.04 8.11
CA CYS A 32 -3.97 4.89 8.86
C CYS A 32 -2.44 4.90 9.06
N SER A 33 -1.68 5.63 8.26
CA SER A 33 -0.21 5.62 8.33
C SER A 33 0.31 6.96 8.86
N ASN A 34 1.05 6.90 9.97
CA ASN A 34 1.88 8.03 10.42
C ASN A 34 3.01 8.38 9.43
N HIS A 35 3.22 7.58 8.38
CA HIS A 35 4.17 7.82 7.28
C HIS A 35 3.54 8.53 6.06
N ALA A 36 2.55 9.41 6.29
CA ALA A 36 1.84 10.18 5.25
C ALA A 36 2.74 11.04 4.33
N ASN A 37 4.05 11.15 4.61
CA ASN A 37 4.98 12.03 3.92
C ASN A 37 5.88 11.34 2.87
N ARG A 38 5.65 10.06 2.54
CA ARG A 38 6.44 9.36 1.52
C ARG A 38 5.88 9.69 0.13
N GLU A 39 6.67 10.35 -0.72
CA GLU A 39 6.29 10.71 -2.10
C GLU A 39 5.78 9.47 -2.86
N HIS A 40 4.45 9.35 -2.97
CA HIS A 40 3.84 8.27 -3.72
C HIS A 40 3.70 8.69 -5.17
N ASN A 41 4.59 8.16 -6.02
CA ASN A 41 4.44 8.28 -7.47
C ASN A 41 3.12 7.61 -7.90
N ILE A 42 2.25 8.37 -8.57
CA ILE A 42 0.94 7.91 -9.07
C ILE A 42 1.09 6.63 -9.91
N GLU A 43 2.17 6.50 -10.70
CA GLU A 43 2.40 5.29 -11.51
C GLU A 43 2.69 4.06 -10.63
N ASN A 44 3.37 4.23 -9.49
CA ASN A 44 3.63 3.16 -8.55
C ASN A 44 2.33 2.70 -7.87
N SER A 45 1.46 3.64 -7.50
CA SER A 45 0.14 3.34 -6.96
C SER A 45 -0.76 2.64 -7.99
N LYS A 46 -0.75 3.10 -9.26
CA LYS A 46 -1.40 2.40 -10.39
C LYS A 46 -0.87 0.99 -10.52
N ASN A 47 0.44 0.80 -10.48
CA ASN A 47 1.07 -0.50 -10.65
C ASN A 47 0.73 -1.47 -9.51
N LYS A 48 0.74 -1.00 -8.27
CA LYS A 48 0.26 -1.76 -7.12
C LYS A 48 -1.17 -2.22 -7.31
N ARG A 49 -2.06 -1.31 -7.74
CA ARG A 49 -3.46 -1.64 -7.97
C ARG A 49 -3.64 -2.67 -9.08
N ARG A 50 -2.81 -2.62 -10.12
CA ARG A 50 -2.77 -3.68 -11.16
C ARG A 50 -2.43 -5.03 -10.51
N SER A 51 -1.42 -5.09 -9.64
CA SER A 51 -1.04 -6.32 -8.94
C SER A 51 -2.16 -6.85 -8.03
N ASP A 52 -2.82 -5.98 -7.26
CA ASP A 52 -3.94 -6.39 -6.40
C ASP A 52 -5.11 -7.00 -7.21
N VAL A 53 -5.44 -6.38 -8.35
CA VAL A 53 -6.50 -6.88 -9.22
C VAL A 53 -6.09 -8.20 -9.88
N GLU A 54 -4.81 -8.37 -10.27
CA GLU A 54 -4.27 -9.66 -10.75
C GLU A 54 -4.33 -10.76 -9.69
N LYS A 55 -4.20 -10.43 -8.39
CA LYS A 55 -4.36 -11.41 -7.30
C LYS A 55 -5.81 -11.83 -7.08
N ILE A 56 -6.77 -10.95 -7.34
CA ILE A 56 -8.20 -11.21 -7.11
C ILE A 56 -8.87 -11.90 -8.31
N LEU A 57 -8.44 -11.58 -9.53
CA LEU A 57 -8.99 -12.13 -10.78
C LEU A 57 -8.96 -13.68 -10.88
N PRO A 58 -7.91 -14.39 -10.42
CA PRO A 58 -7.83 -15.85 -10.44
C PRO A 58 -8.97 -16.53 -9.67
N ARG A 59 -9.53 -15.87 -8.65
CA ARG A 59 -10.69 -16.36 -7.90
C ARG A 59 -11.93 -16.54 -8.78
N ASN A 60 -11.97 -15.84 -9.92
CA ASN A 60 -13.01 -15.95 -10.94
C ASN A 60 -12.53 -16.67 -12.21
N GLY A 61 -11.39 -17.37 -12.16
CA GLY A 61 -10.78 -18.04 -13.32
C GLY A 61 -10.27 -17.07 -14.39
N LYS A 62 -9.94 -15.84 -14.01
CA LYS A 62 -9.53 -14.76 -14.93
C LYS A 62 -8.12 -14.26 -14.58
N SER A 63 -7.49 -13.58 -15.52
CA SER A 63 -6.24 -12.83 -15.36
C SER A 63 -6.36 -11.53 -16.16
N LEU A 64 -5.61 -10.49 -15.79
CA LEU A 64 -5.47 -9.25 -16.57
C LEU A 64 -4.98 -9.56 -17.99
N ALA A 65 -4.23 -10.66 -18.17
CA ALA A 65 -3.77 -11.13 -19.47
C ALA A 65 -4.93 -11.51 -20.43
N ASN A 66 -6.12 -11.79 -19.91
CA ASN A 66 -7.29 -12.18 -20.72
C ASN A 66 -8.04 -10.96 -21.28
N PHE A 67 -7.66 -9.73 -20.89
CA PHE A 67 -8.27 -8.50 -21.37
C PHE A 67 -7.31 -7.79 -22.35
N GLU A 68 -7.63 -7.80 -23.64
CA GLU A 68 -6.82 -7.08 -24.64
C GLU A 68 -6.75 -5.57 -24.33
N GLY A 69 -5.54 -5.01 -24.37
CA GLY A 69 -5.27 -3.59 -24.10
C GLY A 69 -5.07 -3.22 -22.63
N MET A 70 -5.04 -4.21 -21.73
CA MET A 70 -4.85 -3.97 -20.30
C MET A 70 -3.34 -3.94 -19.93
N PRO A 71 -2.86 -2.89 -19.25
CA PRO A 71 -1.47 -2.82 -18.82
C PRO A 71 -1.17 -3.86 -17.73
N LYS A 72 -0.08 -4.61 -17.91
CA LYS A 72 0.36 -5.63 -16.96
C LYS A 72 1.02 -4.98 -15.74
N PRO A 73 0.92 -5.59 -14.55
CA PRO A 73 1.70 -5.13 -13.41
C PRO A 73 3.19 -5.31 -13.70
N ASP A 74 3.96 -4.24 -13.47
CA ASP A 74 5.41 -4.28 -13.45
C ASP A 74 5.85 -5.07 -12.22
N THR A 75 6.40 -6.26 -12.47
CA THR A 75 6.86 -7.23 -11.48
C THR A 75 8.11 -6.79 -10.74
N THR A 76 8.80 -5.74 -11.20
CA THR A 76 9.98 -5.20 -10.51
C THR A 76 9.60 -4.32 -9.31
N TYR A 77 8.33 -3.91 -9.22
CA TYR A 77 7.83 -3.11 -8.11
C TYR A 77 7.56 -3.97 -6.87
N VAL A 78 8.45 -3.87 -5.89
CA VAL A 78 8.23 -4.43 -4.55
C VAL A 78 7.33 -3.48 -3.77
N SER A 79 6.12 -3.94 -3.42
CA SER A 79 5.21 -3.13 -2.62
C SER A 79 5.65 -3.10 -1.15
N TYR A 80 6.03 -1.91 -0.67
CA TYR A 80 6.39 -1.66 0.72
C TYR A 80 5.24 -1.88 1.74
N ASP A 81 3.99 -2.12 1.33
CA ASP A 81 2.92 -2.36 2.33
C ASP A 81 2.66 -3.83 2.61
N GLU A 82 3.26 -4.77 1.87
CA GLU A 82 2.96 -6.20 2.07
C GLU A 82 3.41 -6.71 3.44
N ASN A 83 4.30 -5.98 4.13
CA ASN A 83 4.69 -6.25 5.50
C ASN A 83 4.77 -4.96 6.33
N ALA A 84 3.67 -4.19 6.42
CA ALA A 84 3.61 -2.95 7.21
C ALA A 84 4.23 -3.11 8.61
N LEU A 85 3.92 -4.21 9.32
CA LEU A 85 4.47 -4.50 10.66
C LEU A 85 6.00 -4.70 10.65
N MET A 86 6.52 -5.42 9.65
CA MET A 86 7.96 -5.67 9.53
C MET A 86 8.70 -4.40 9.11
N ASN A 87 8.06 -3.56 8.29
CA ASN A 87 8.62 -2.30 7.84
C ASN A 87 8.61 -1.27 8.96
N GLU A 88 7.56 -1.20 9.79
CA GLU A 88 7.57 -0.42 11.03
C GLU A 88 8.68 -0.88 11.98
N GLU A 89 8.87 -2.20 12.16
CA GLU A 89 9.97 -2.75 12.98
C GLU A 89 11.36 -2.37 12.43
N MET A 90 11.50 -2.30 11.10
CA MET A 90 12.76 -1.91 10.44
C MET A 90 12.99 -0.38 10.44
N GLU A 91 11.94 0.42 10.32
CA GLU A 91 12.01 1.90 10.36
C GLU A 91 11.96 2.44 11.80
N TYR A 92 11.83 1.58 12.81
CA TYR A 92 11.77 1.95 14.22
C TYR A 92 13.05 2.67 14.69
N ASP A 93 12.89 3.91 15.19
CA ASP A 93 14.00 4.71 15.72
C ASP A 93 14.45 4.20 17.09
N ARG A 94 15.49 3.38 17.09
CA ARG A 94 16.09 2.81 18.29
C ARG A 94 16.72 3.86 19.20
N GLU A 95 17.15 4.99 18.66
CA GLU A 95 17.75 6.06 19.47
C GLU A 95 16.69 6.79 20.28
N ASP A 96 15.52 7.04 19.69
CA ASP A 96 14.41 7.67 20.41
C ASP A 96 13.90 6.76 21.53
N LEU A 97 13.77 5.46 21.27
CA LEU A 97 13.42 4.49 22.31
C LEU A 97 14.45 4.45 23.45
N ALA A 98 15.74 4.51 23.12
CA ALA A 98 16.80 4.54 24.14
C ALA A 98 16.70 5.80 25.02
N ARG A 99 16.37 6.96 24.44
CA ARG A 99 16.13 8.20 25.19
C ARG A 99 14.91 8.07 26.09
N GLN A 100 13.78 7.58 25.58
CA GLN A 100 12.57 7.38 26.38
C GLN A 100 12.80 6.41 27.54
N LEU A 101 13.53 5.31 27.30
CA LEU A 101 13.87 4.34 28.32
C LEU A 101 14.77 4.95 29.41
N SER A 102 15.77 5.75 29.02
CA SER A 102 16.62 6.45 29.98
C SER A 102 15.82 7.43 30.86
N HIS A 103 14.87 8.15 30.26
CA HIS A 103 14.00 9.08 30.97
C HIS A 103 13.08 8.36 31.95
N LEU A 104 12.47 7.25 31.55
CA LEU A 104 11.63 6.41 32.41
C LEU A 104 12.40 5.81 33.58
N ILE A 105 13.64 5.37 33.36
CA ILE A 105 14.51 4.85 34.43
C ILE A 105 14.83 5.95 35.44
N ASP A 106 15.09 7.18 34.99
CA ASP A 106 15.34 8.31 35.87
C ASP A 106 14.09 8.68 36.67
N GLN A 107 12.90 8.71 36.05
CA GLN A 107 11.64 8.93 36.77
C GLN A 107 11.36 7.85 37.82
N LEU A 108 11.57 6.59 37.46
CA LEU A 108 11.35 5.46 38.37
C LEU A 108 12.32 5.51 39.57
N ARG A 109 13.52 6.04 39.36
CA ARG A 109 14.53 6.20 40.41
C ARG A 109 14.20 7.34 41.37
N ASP A 110 13.52 8.39 40.90
CA ASP A 110 13.00 9.47 41.75
C ASP A 110 11.78 9.02 42.57
N ASP A 111 10.91 8.17 42.03
CA ASP A 111 9.73 7.64 42.73
C ASP A 111 10.05 6.54 43.78
N GLN A 112 11.25 5.96 43.74
CA GLN A 112 11.73 4.91 44.67
C GLN A 112 12.47 5.48 45.90
N LYS A 113 12.37 6.78 46.16
CA LYS A 113 13.07 7.49 47.25
C LYS A 113 12.12 8.08 48.28
#